data_AF-X1INB5-F1
#
_entry.id   AF-X1INB5-F1
#
_cell.length_a   1.000
_cell.length_b   1.000
_cell.length_c   1.000
_cell.angle_alpha   90.00
_cell.angle_beta   90.00
_cell.angle_gamma   90.00
#
_symmetry.space_group_name_H-M   'P 1'
#
loop_
_entity.id
_entity.type
_entity.pdbx_description
1 polymer ?
#
loop_
_entity_poly.entity_id
_entity_poly.type
_entity_poly.pdbx_seq_one_letter_code
_entity_poly.pdbx_strand_id
1 'polypeptide(L)'
;MNQEGIETISITGGEPTLPWNLLLRVLQYAKALGLETRIYTNASNLTKEKITTLSQYLSSAVISLDSLDRQVVEKIRGTSDDLSTIVNEHT
;
A
#
# COMPACT_ATOMS: atom_id res chain seq x y z
N MET A 1 20.26 -13.33 -2.20
CA MET A 1 19.33 -14.30 -1.57
C MET A 1 19.59 -14.29 -0.08
N ASN A 2 18.54 -14.15 0.74
CA ASN A 2 18.68 -14.36 2.18
C ASN A 2 18.93 -15.85 2.49
N GLN A 3 19.35 -16.13 3.73
CA GLN A 3 19.75 -17.47 4.16
C GLN A 3 18.60 -18.50 4.14
N GLU A 4 17.34 -18.03 4.09
CA GLU A 4 16.14 -18.85 4.18
C GLU A 4 15.47 -19.10 2.81
N GLY A 5 16.02 -18.58 1.72
CA GLY A 5 15.45 -18.72 0.37
C GLY A 5 14.15 -17.93 0.15
N ILE A 6 13.84 -16.96 1.02
CA ILE A 6 12.67 -16.10 0.87
C ILE A 6 12.98 -15.02 -0.16
N GLU A 7 12.09 -14.81 -1.12
CA GLU A 7 12.29 -13.83 -2.20
C GLU A 7 11.42 -12.59 -2.04
N THR A 8 10.24 -12.73 -1.44
CA THR A 8 9.24 -11.67 -1.37
C THR A 8 8.62 -11.57 0.02
N ILE A 9 8.33 -10.35 0.45
CA ILE A 9 7.48 -10.06 1.60
C ILE A 9 6.27 -9.21 1.19
N SER A 10 5.08 -9.65 1.59
CA SER A 10 3.83 -8.93 1.40
C SER A 10 3.34 -8.37 2.73
N ILE A 11 3.23 -7.05 2.82
CA ILE A 11 2.77 -6.34 3.99
C ILE A 11 1.26 -6.11 3.85
N THR A 12 0.52 -6.65 4.81
CA THR A 12 -0.94 -6.60 4.93
C THR A 12 -1.33 -6.22 6.37
N GLY A 13 -2.57 -6.43 6.77
CA GLY A 13 -3.10 -6.14 8.11
C GLY A 13 -4.46 -5.45 8.02
N GLY A 14 -4.68 -4.44 8.86
CA GLY A 14 -5.72 -3.44 8.62
C GLY A 14 -5.31 -2.57 7.42
N GLU A 15 -4.91 -1.33 7.68
CA GLU A 15 -4.32 -0.47 6.65
C GLU A 15 -2.81 -0.26 6.96
N PRO A 16 -1.89 -0.86 6.19
CA PRO A 16 -0.46 -0.85 6.52
C PRO A 16 0.17 0.53 6.49
N THR A 17 -0.42 1.49 5.79
CA THR A 17 0.05 2.88 5.71
C THR A 17 -0.27 3.73 6.95
N LEU A 18 -1.12 3.24 7.87
CA LEU A 18 -1.45 3.93 9.12
C LEU A 18 -0.26 4.02 10.09
N PRO A 19 0.42 2.90 10.46
CA PRO A 19 1.63 2.96 11.29
C PRO A 19 2.85 3.35 10.45
N TRP A 20 2.82 4.54 9.84
CA TRP A 20 3.76 4.99 8.80
C TRP A 20 5.25 4.75 9.14
N ASN A 21 5.68 5.16 10.33
CA ASN A 21 7.08 5.00 10.76
C ASN A 21 7.50 3.53 10.89
N LEU A 22 6.59 2.66 11.33
CA LEU A 22 6.84 1.22 11.41
C LEU A 22 6.91 0.60 10.01
N LEU A 23 5.96 0.96 9.14
CA LEU A 23 5.95 0.49 7.74
C LEU A 23 7.27 0.80 7.05
N LEU A 24 7.76 2.04 7.16
CA LEU A 24 9.03 2.44 6.54
C LEU A 24 10.22 1.64 7.08
N ARG A 25 10.29 1.41 8.40
CA ARG A 25 11.36 0.58 9.00
C ARG A 25 11.34 -0.85 8.48
N VAL A 26 10.15 -1.45 8.37
CA VAL A 26 9.99 -2.81 7.83
C VAL A 26 10.42 -2.88 6.37
N LEU A 27 9.98 -1.92 5.54
CA LEU A 27 10.32 -1.86 4.13
C LEU A 27 11.82 -1.66 3.89
N GLN A 28 12.45 -0.74 4.64
CA GLN A 28 13.89 -0.51 4.59
C GLN A 28 14.66 -1.77 4.97
N TYR A 29 14.26 -2.44 6.04
CA TYR A 29 14.89 -3.67 6.50
C TYR A 29 14.76 -4.80 5.47
N ALA A 30 13.54 -5.03 4.94
CA ALA A 30 13.30 -6.05 3.93
C ALA A 30 14.09 -5.80 2.65
N LYS A 31 14.15 -4.55 2.17
CA LYS A 31 14.96 -4.18 1.01
C LYS A 31 16.46 -4.39 1.26
N ALA A 32 16.96 -4.09 2.46
CA ALA A 32 18.35 -4.35 2.83
C ALA A 32 18.70 -5.85 2.84
N LEU A 33 17.72 -6.72 3.08
CA LEU A 33 17.85 -8.18 2.95
C LEU A 33 17.76 -8.68 1.49
N GLY A 34 17.53 -7.79 0.53
CA GLY A 34 17.36 -8.12 -0.88
C GLY A 34 16.01 -8.75 -1.21
N LEU A 35 14.98 -8.52 -0.37
CA LEU A 35 13.61 -8.99 -0.63
C LEU A 35 12.89 -8.06 -1.59
N GLU A 36 12.05 -8.64 -2.44
CA GLU A 36 10.97 -7.90 -3.08
C GLU A 36 9.92 -7.53 -2.04
N THR A 37 9.45 -6.29 -2.06
CA THR A 37 8.46 -5.82 -1.08
C THR A 37 7.17 -5.38 -1.77
N ARG A 38 6.04 -5.73 -1.16
CA ARG A 38 4.70 -5.37 -1.63
C ARG A 38 3.84 -4.92 -0.46
N ILE A 39 2.98 -3.93 -0.69
CA ILE A 39 1.92 -3.56 0.25
C ILE A 39 0.54 -3.84 -0.35
N TYR A 40 -0.42 -4.15 0.51
CA TYR A 40 -1.85 -4.24 0.20
C TYR A 40 -2.56 -3.12 0.94
N THR A 41 -3.12 -2.14 0.22
CA THR A 41 -3.65 -0.90 0.82
C THR A 41 -5.00 -0.53 0.22
N ASN A 42 -5.85 0.11 1.02
CA ASN A 42 -7.07 0.78 0.57
C ASN A 42 -6.79 2.15 -0.09
N ALA A 43 -5.53 2.61 -0.02
CA ALA A 43 -5.03 3.86 -0.56
C ALA A 43 -5.62 5.16 0.03
N SER A 44 -6.53 5.09 1.01
CA SER A 44 -7.31 6.26 1.46
C SER A 44 -6.49 7.38 2.10
N ASN A 45 -5.27 7.08 2.55
CA ASN A 45 -4.36 8.06 3.17
C ASN A 45 -3.06 8.28 2.37
N LEU A 46 -2.97 7.76 1.15
CA LEU A 46 -1.77 7.89 0.32
C LEU A 46 -1.69 9.31 -0.23
N THR A 47 -0.69 10.05 0.24
CA THR A 47 -0.32 11.35 -0.32
C THR A 47 0.78 11.16 -1.36
N LYS A 48 0.98 12.15 -2.24
CA LYS A 48 2.12 12.17 -3.18
C LYS A 48 3.47 12.00 -2.49
N GLU A 49 3.64 12.59 -1.31
CA GLU A 49 4.84 12.42 -0.48
C GLU A 49 5.02 10.95 -0.06
N LYS A 50 3.98 10.34 0.50
CA LYS A 50 4.02 8.92 0.89
C LYS A 50 4.31 8.01 -0.31
N ILE A 51 3.69 8.27 -1.46
CA ILE A 51 3.94 7.51 -2.70
C ILE A 51 5.41 7.65 -3.11
N THR A 52 5.96 8.86 -3.07
CA THR A 52 7.36 9.12 -3.41
C THR A 52 8.32 8.42 -2.45
N THR A 53 8.00 8.37 -1.15
CA THR A 53 8.80 7.62 -0.18
C THR A 53 8.67 6.11 -0.39
N LEU A 54 7.45 5.61 -0.58
CA LEU A 54 7.19 4.18 -0.76
C LEU A 54 7.83 3.63 -2.03
N SER A 55 7.83 4.38 -3.14
CA SER A 55 8.41 3.94 -4.41
C SER A 55 9.93 3.67 -4.33
N GLN A 56 10.61 4.24 -3.34
CA GLN A 56 12.02 3.94 -3.08
C GLN A 56 12.24 2.56 -2.48
N TYR A 57 11.22 1.94 -1.88
CA TYR A 57 11.37 0.68 -1.14
C TYR A 57 10.50 -0.45 -1.70
N LEU A 58 9.34 -0.12 -2.26
CA LEU A 58 8.39 -1.07 -2.83
C LEU A 58 8.80 -1.56 -4.22
N SER A 59 8.65 -2.86 -4.43
CA SER A 59 8.63 -3.45 -5.77
C SER A 59 7.25 -3.29 -6.42
N SER A 60 6.18 -3.34 -5.62
CA SER A 60 4.80 -3.17 -6.09
C SER A 60 3.86 -2.72 -4.99
N ALA A 61 2.73 -2.12 -5.37
CA ALA A 61 1.60 -1.85 -4.49
C ALA A 61 0.35 -2.50 -5.06
N VAL A 62 -0.43 -3.15 -4.20
CA VAL A 62 -1.74 -3.70 -4.54
C VAL A 62 -2.81 -2.81 -3.92
N ILE A 63 -3.65 -2.24 -4.78
CA ILE A 63 -4.72 -1.34 -4.38
C ILE A 63 -6.01 -2.15 -4.29
N SER A 64 -6.67 -2.07 -3.13
CA SER A 64 -7.97 -2.69 -2.93
C SER A 64 -9.04 -1.82 -3.60
N LEU A 65 -9.73 -2.37 -4.60
CA LEU A 65 -10.83 -1.71 -5.33
C LEU A 65 -12.02 -2.67 -5.38
N ASP A 66 -13.08 -2.37 -4.66
CA ASP A 66 -14.25 -3.26 -4.57
C ASP A 66 -15.33 -2.95 -5.62
N SER A 67 -15.45 -1.69 -6.02
CA SER A 67 -16.39 -1.22 -7.05
C SER A 67 -15.95 0.15 -7.57
N LEU A 68 -16.39 0.49 -8.79
CA LEU A 68 -16.32 1.85 -9.33
C LEU A 68 -17.54 2.70 -8.92
N ASP A 69 -18.59 2.06 -8.37
CA ASP A 69 -19.77 2.73 -7.85
C ASP A 69 -19.56 3.09 -6.37
N ARG A 70 -19.55 4.39 -6.10
CA ARG A 70 -19.39 4.95 -4.76
C ARG A 70 -20.41 4.41 -3.75
N GLN A 71 -21.68 4.23 -4.13
CA GLN A 71 -22.70 3.71 -3.22
C GLN A 71 -22.41 2.26 -2.84
N VAL A 72 -21.87 1.48 -3.78
CA VAL A 72 -21.43 0.11 -3.52
C VAL A 72 -20.19 0.09 -2.63
N VAL A 73 -19.22 0.97 -2.87
CA VAL A 73 -18.04 1.13 -2.00
C VAL A 73 -18.45 1.50 -0.57
N GLU A 74 -19.31 2.50 -0.41
CA GLU A 74 -19.83 2.93 0.90
C GLU A 74 -20.54 1.79 1.64
N LYS A 75 -21.33 0.98 0.91
CA LYS A 75 -22.01 -0.18 1.48
C LYS A 75 -21.05 -1.30 1.90
N ILE A 76 -19.99 -1.56 1.13
CA ILE A 76 -19.02 -2.63 1.42
C ILE A 76 -18.05 -2.22 2.53
N ARG A 77 -17.52 -1.00 2.47
CA ARG A 77 -16.45 -0.53 3.36
C ARG A 77 -16.94 0.21 4.60
N GLY A 78 -18.19 0.70 4.57
CA GLY A 78 -18.70 1.59 5.62
C GLY A 78 -18.03 2.98 5.62
N THR A 79 -17.32 3.33 4.54
CA THR A 79 -16.65 4.62 4.34
C THR A 79 -16.83 5.08 2.90
N SER A 80 -16.90 6.40 2.71
CA SER A 80 -16.91 7.03 1.39
C SER A 80 -15.52 7.21 0.78
N ASP A 81 -14.50 6.60 1.37
CA ASP A 81 -13.13 6.57 0.85
C ASP A 81 -13.09 5.73 -0.43
N ASP A 82 -13.33 6.44 -1.52
CA ASP A 82 -13.41 5.97 -2.89
C ASP A 82 -12.11 6.35 -3.63
N LEU A 83 -11.61 5.42 -4.45
CA LEU A 83 -10.42 5.57 -5.27
C LEU A 83 -10.55 6.67 -6.33
N SER A 84 -11.76 7.15 -6.63
CA SER A 84 -12.02 8.30 -7.50
C SER A 84 -11.26 9.55 -7.05
N THR A 85 -11.03 9.72 -5.75
CA THR A 85 -10.21 10.81 -5.20
C THR A 85 -8.75 10.73 -5.65
N ILE A 86 -8.22 9.52 -5.85
CA ILE A 86 -6.82 9.30 -6.27
C ILE A 86 -6.68 9.33 -7.79
N VAL A 87 -7.66 8.80 -8.52
CA VAL A 87 -7.65 8.74 -9.99
C VAL A 87 -7.79 10.15 -10.60
N ASN A 88 -8.60 11.02 -10.02
CA ASN A 88 -8.88 12.35 -10.59
C ASN A 88 -7.81 13.42 -10.31
N GLU A 89 -6.91 13.20 -9.34
CA GLU A 89 -5.84 14.16 -9.04
C GLU A 89 -4.61 14.04 -9.97
N HIS A 90 -4.57 13.02 -10.84
CA HIS A 90 -3.39 12.64 -11.62
C HIS A 90 -3.66 12.49 -13.14
N THR A 91 -4.81 12.96 -13.63
CA THR A 91 -5.15 13.16 -15.05
C THR A 91 -5.34 14.63 -15.36
#